data_AF-A0A0D2NVP9-F1
#
_entry.id   AF-A0A0D2NVP9-F1
#
_cell.length_a   1.000
_cell.length_b   1.000
_cell.length_c   1.000
_cell.angle_alpha   90.00
_cell.angle_beta   90.00
_cell.angle_gamma   90.00
#
_symmetry.space_group_name_H-M   'P 1'
#
loop_
_entity.id
_entity.type
_entity.pdbx_description
1 polymer ?
#
loop_
_entity_poly.entity_id
_entity_poly.type
_entity_poly.pdbx_seq_one_letter_code
_entity_poly.pdbx_strand_id
1 'polypeptide(L)'
;MYATDIIYSDLNIKQIESLPVTQPHRSVDITVTNADKEGYVKSYIILPSTIWGIASGSLVDTGLQNKHSQQIPTLVSVSQERGRAGMVGEGKNIWPNVSIHDVAELYILIIDSIIPHAGDEHGHRPRTALPNAHFGHGAEGYYFCENGEHTLYSVGEEIGKVMLAHGKTKDATPTPFTEQECQKYFPNGTSLGSNSRCRADRARAIGWKPKKTTKDMLLSIKHEFRH
;
A
#
# COMPACT_ATOMS: atom_id res chain seq x y z
N MET A 1 -10.75 15.21 -10.35
CA MET A 1 -10.46 14.63 -9.01
C MET A 1 -9.61 15.60 -8.23
N TYR A 2 -9.79 15.70 -6.92
CA TYR A 2 -9.09 16.65 -6.05
C TYR A 2 -8.41 15.91 -4.89
N ALA A 3 -7.44 16.58 -4.25
CA ALA A 3 -6.88 16.13 -2.98
C ALA A 3 -7.95 16.16 -1.89
N THR A 4 -8.02 15.13 -1.04
CA THR A 4 -8.82 15.20 0.19
C THR A 4 -8.00 15.84 1.31
N ASP A 5 -8.66 16.65 2.13
CA ASP A 5 -8.06 17.22 3.34
C ASP A 5 -8.15 16.27 4.55
N ILE A 6 -8.98 15.22 4.45
CA ILE A 6 -9.14 14.23 5.51
C ILE A 6 -7.94 13.29 5.50
N ILE A 7 -7.24 13.21 6.64
CA ILE A 7 -6.14 12.28 6.88
C ILE A 7 -6.54 11.38 8.05
N TYR A 8 -6.49 10.07 7.85
CA TYR A 8 -6.77 9.09 8.90
C TYR A 8 -5.53 8.79 9.73
N SER A 9 -5.68 8.62 11.04
CA SER A 9 -4.61 8.12 11.92
C SER A 9 -5.07 6.84 12.59
N ASP A 10 -4.20 5.83 12.65
CA ASP A 10 -4.41 4.57 13.38
C ASP A 10 -4.35 4.73 14.92
N LEU A 11 -4.03 5.92 15.43
CA LEU A 11 -4.28 6.31 16.82
C LEU A 11 -5.68 6.90 17.04
N ASN A 12 -6.36 7.36 15.99
CA ASN A 12 -7.70 7.94 16.09
C ASN A 12 -8.79 6.90 15.80
N ILE A 13 -9.07 6.07 16.80
CA ILE A 13 -10.04 4.97 16.71
C ILE A 13 -11.43 5.46 16.29
N LYS A 14 -11.89 6.59 16.86
CA LYS A 14 -13.22 7.16 16.55
C LYS A 14 -13.37 7.50 15.07
N GLN A 15 -12.29 7.95 14.43
CA GLN A 15 -12.30 8.27 13.01
C GLN A 15 -12.44 7.01 12.15
N ILE A 16 -11.75 5.93 12.50
CA ILE A 16 -11.87 4.62 11.82
C ILE A 16 -13.28 4.04 12.05
N GLU A 17 -13.79 4.12 13.27
CA GLU A 17 -15.12 3.61 13.63
C GLU A 17 -16.26 4.38 12.98
N SER A 18 -16.06 5.65 12.60
CA SER A 18 -17.05 6.44 11.86
C SER A 18 -17.21 6.03 10.38
N LEU A 19 -16.34 5.17 9.85
CA LEU A 19 -16.42 4.73 8.46
C LEU A 19 -17.68 3.88 8.23
N PRO A 20 -18.46 4.16 7.17
CA PRO A 20 -19.62 3.33 6.81
C PRO A 20 -19.23 1.88 6.56
N VAL A 21 -20.08 0.93 6.95
CA VAL A 21 -19.87 -0.51 6.70
C VAL A 21 -19.78 -0.86 5.21
N THR A 22 -20.29 0.01 4.34
CA THR A 22 -20.21 -0.11 2.87
C THR A 22 -18.84 0.22 2.30
N GLN A 23 -17.92 0.77 3.11
CA GLN A 23 -16.53 0.98 2.66
C GLN A 23 -15.87 -0.37 2.37
N PRO A 24 -15.02 -0.46 1.33
CA PRO A 24 -14.30 -1.69 1.02
C PRO A 24 -13.62 -2.28 2.25
N HIS A 25 -13.76 -3.59 2.43
CA HIS A 25 -13.24 -4.38 3.57
C HIS A 25 -13.84 -4.07 4.95
N ARG A 26 -14.60 -2.97 5.15
CA ARG A 26 -15.05 -2.55 6.48
C ARG A 26 -15.94 -3.57 7.19
N SER A 27 -16.77 -4.30 6.45
CA SER A 27 -17.58 -5.39 7.01
C SER A 27 -16.72 -6.49 7.64
N VAL A 28 -15.61 -6.86 6.99
CA VAL A 28 -14.65 -7.85 7.50
C VAL A 28 -13.93 -7.32 8.74
N ASP A 29 -13.45 -6.06 8.68
CA ASP A 29 -12.77 -5.42 9.81
C ASP A 29 -13.65 -5.42 11.07
N ILE A 30 -14.93 -5.06 10.92
CA ILE A 30 -15.92 -5.06 12.01
C ILE A 30 -16.13 -6.48 12.54
N THR A 31 -16.30 -7.48 11.67
CA THR A 31 -16.47 -8.87 12.10
C THR A 31 -15.29 -9.35 12.94
N VAL A 32 -14.06 -9.11 12.50
CA VAL A 32 -12.84 -9.52 13.21
C VAL A 32 -12.68 -8.76 14.53
N THR A 33 -12.97 -7.45 14.54
CA THR A 33 -12.91 -6.62 15.75
C THR A 33 -13.98 -7.00 16.78
N ASN A 34 -15.18 -7.39 16.33
CA ASN A 34 -16.25 -7.85 17.22
C ASN A 34 -15.91 -9.20 17.87
N ALA A 35 -15.35 -10.14 17.09
CA ALA A 35 -14.89 -11.42 17.64
C ALA A 35 -13.83 -11.23 18.74
N ASP A 36 -12.98 -10.21 18.60
CA ASP A 36 -12.03 -9.79 19.63
C ASP A 36 -12.71 -9.24 20.88
N LYS A 37 -13.66 -8.31 20.69
CA LYS A 37 -14.46 -7.73 21.78
C LYS A 37 -15.26 -8.79 22.56
N GLU A 38 -15.72 -9.83 21.87
CA GLU A 38 -16.43 -10.98 22.47
C GLU A 38 -15.46 -11.97 23.15
N GLY A 39 -14.15 -11.79 22.99
CA GLY A 39 -13.12 -12.59 23.65
C GLY A 39 -12.72 -13.87 22.91
N TYR A 40 -13.16 -14.06 21.67
CA TYR A 40 -12.81 -15.26 20.89
C TYR A 40 -11.39 -15.24 20.34
N VAL A 41 -10.88 -14.05 19.98
CA VAL A 41 -9.57 -13.87 19.36
C VAL A 41 -8.89 -12.61 19.90
N LYS A 42 -7.58 -12.49 19.66
CA LYS A 42 -6.91 -11.19 19.64
C LYS A 42 -6.65 -10.80 18.19
N SER A 43 -7.15 -9.65 17.78
CA SER A 43 -7.14 -9.17 16.41
C SER A 43 -6.13 -8.05 16.19
N TYR A 44 -5.32 -8.22 15.14
CA TYR A 44 -4.32 -7.26 14.70
C TYR A 44 -4.48 -7.12 13.19
N ILE A 45 -5.00 -5.98 12.73
CA ILE A 45 -5.33 -5.71 11.33
C ILE A 45 -4.29 -4.72 10.80
N ILE A 46 -3.45 -5.19 9.88
CA ILE A 46 -2.50 -4.34 9.16
C ILE A 46 -3.19 -3.84 7.90
N LEU A 47 -3.25 -2.52 7.74
CA LEU A 47 -3.87 -1.86 6.59
C LEU A 47 -2.77 -1.22 5.74
N PRO A 48 -2.23 -1.96 4.76
CA PRO A 48 -1.24 -1.40 3.87
C PRO A 48 -1.86 -0.38 2.92
N SER A 49 -1.08 0.66 2.64
CA SER A 49 -1.35 1.64 1.59
C SER A 49 -1.03 1.08 0.20
N THR A 50 -0.78 1.92 -0.81
CA THR A 50 -0.30 1.42 -2.12
C THR A 50 1.04 0.71 -1.95
N ILE A 51 1.01 -0.63 -1.98
CA ILE A 51 2.22 -1.46 -1.89
C ILE A 51 2.97 -1.43 -3.22
N TRP A 52 4.27 -1.19 -3.15
CA TRP A 52 5.17 -1.18 -4.31
C TRP A 52 6.47 -1.95 -4.06
N GLY A 53 7.17 -2.23 -5.15
CA GLY A 53 8.42 -3.00 -5.15
C GLY A 53 8.22 -4.43 -5.64
N ILE A 54 9.32 -5.03 -6.09
CA ILE A 54 9.34 -6.41 -6.59
C ILE A 54 9.55 -7.34 -5.39
N ALA A 55 8.62 -8.26 -5.16
CA ALA A 55 8.76 -9.27 -4.12
C ALA A 55 9.94 -10.20 -4.44
N SER A 56 10.55 -10.74 -3.39
CA SER A 56 11.68 -11.68 -3.48
C SER A 56 11.52 -12.79 -2.44
N GLY A 57 12.29 -13.87 -2.57
CA GLY A 57 12.30 -14.99 -1.64
C GLY A 57 11.81 -16.29 -2.28
N SER A 58 11.90 -17.40 -1.55
CA SER A 58 11.76 -18.75 -2.10
C SER A 58 10.42 -19.01 -2.81
N LEU A 59 9.32 -18.38 -2.36
CA LEU A 59 8.02 -18.51 -3.03
C LEU A 59 7.98 -17.76 -4.38
N VAL A 60 8.72 -16.66 -4.51
CA VAL A 60 8.91 -15.97 -5.78
C VAL A 60 9.82 -16.77 -6.69
N ASP A 61 10.94 -17.30 -6.16
CA ASP A 61 11.93 -18.05 -6.93
C ASP A 61 11.37 -19.35 -7.50
N THR A 62 10.44 -19.99 -6.79
CA THR A 62 9.70 -21.19 -7.24
C THR A 62 8.48 -20.88 -8.11
N GLY A 63 8.15 -19.60 -8.32
CA GLY A 63 7.01 -19.17 -9.12
C GLY A 63 5.64 -19.35 -8.46
N LEU A 64 5.59 -19.70 -7.17
CA LEU A 64 4.35 -19.86 -6.40
C LEU A 64 3.73 -18.51 -5.99
N GLN A 65 4.54 -17.45 -5.92
CA GLN A 65 4.10 -16.10 -5.57
C GLN A 65 4.29 -15.14 -6.76
N ASN A 66 3.27 -14.32 -7.04
CA ASN A 66 3.43 -13.19 -7.94
C ASN A 66 4.34 -12.14 -7.31
N LYS A 67 5.40 -11.75 -8.03
CA LYS A 67 6.39 -10.77 -7.56
C LYS A 67 5.99 -9.31 -7.76
N HIS A 68 5.01 -9.04 -8.60
CA HIS A 68 4.59 -7.67 -8.94
C HIS A 68 3.39 -7.23 -8.09
N SER A 69 3.34 -5.94 -7.76
CA SER A 69 2.13 -5.34 -7.18
C SER A 69 1.03 -5.18 -8.24
N GLN A 70 -0.05 -4.47 -7.91
CA GLN A 70 -1.20 -4.34 -8.81
C GLN A 70 -1.28 -2.96 -9.47
N GLN A 71 -1.36 -1.89 -8.68
CA GLN A 71 -1.71 -0.55 -9.19
C GLN A 71 -0.71 0.01 -10.22
N ILE A 72 0.58 0.10 -9.86
CA ILE A 72 1.61 0.63 -10.77
C ILE A 72 1.82 -0.29 -11.98
N PRO A 73 1.94 -1.62 -11.83
CA PRO A 73 2.10 -2.52 -12.99
C PRO A 73 0.92 -2.49 -13.96
N THR A 74 -0.31 -2.40 -13.46
CA THR A 74 -1.49 -2.20 -14.31
C THR A 74 -1.37 -0.89 -15.08
N LEU A 75 -0.98 0.21 -14.43
CA LEU A 75 -0.85 1.51 -15.09
C LEU A 75 0.26 1.51 -16.15
N VAL A 76 1.38 0.81 -15.89
CA VAL A 76 2.46 0.59 -16.88
C VAL A 76 1.92 -0.18 -18.08
N SER A 77 1.25 -1.31 -17.85
CA SER A 77 0.72 -2.18 -18.92
C SER A 77 -0.23 -1.43 -19.85
N VAL A 78 -1.22 -0.72 -19.30
CA VAL A 78 -2.21 0.01 -20.12
C VAL A 78 -1.59 1.21 -20.83
N SER A 79 -0.57 1.83 -20.22
CA SER A 79 0.19 2.91 -20.84
C SER A 79 1.01 2.42 -22.04
N GLN A 80 1.65 1.25 -21.92
CA GLN A 80 2.35 0.61 -23.02
C GLN A 80 1.37 0.23 -24.14
N GLU A 81 0.22 -0.35 -23.81
CA GLU A 81 -0.78 -0.76 -24.80
C GLU A 81 -1.35 0.43 -25.60
N ARG A 82 -1.65 1.54 -24.95
CA ARG A 82 -2.13 2.76 -25.63
C ARG A 82 -1.01 3.59 -26.29
N GLY A 83 0.26 3.23 -26.09
CA GLY A 83 1.42 3.96 -26.62
C GLY A 83 1.72 5.31 -25.94
N ARG A 84 1.09 5.59 -24.80
CA ARG A 84 1.27 6.84 -24.04
C ARG A 84 0.95 6.64 -22.56
N ALA A 85 1.78 7.23 -21.68
CA ALA A 85 1.52 7.24 -20.25
C ALA A 85 0.12 7.79 -19.94
N GLY A 86 -0.61 7.09 -19.07
CA GLY A 86 -1.99 7.43 -18.73
C GLY A 86 -2.21 7.60 -17.24
N MET A 87 -3.29 8.29 -16.89
CA MET A 87 -3.82 8.37 -15.53
C MET A 87 -5.34 8.57 -15.56
N VAL A 88 -6.02 8.23 -14.46
CA VAL A 88 -7.46 8.46 -14.34
C VAL A 88 -7.69 9.93 -13.95
N GLY A 89 -8.63 10.61 -14.61
CA GLY A 89 -8.95 12.01 -14.35
C GLY A 89 -7.78 12.94 -14.68
N GLU A 90 -7.40 13.85 -13.79
CA GLU A 90 -6.24 14.75 -13.96
C GLU A 90 -5.01 14.30 -13.15
N GLY A 91 -5.09 13.13 -12.48
CA GLY A 91 -4.03 12.59 -11.65
C GLY A 91 -3.70 13.40 -10.38
N LYS A 92 -4.56 14.36 -9.99
CA LYS A 92 -4.42 15.19 -8.79
C LYS A 92 -4.77 14.47 -7.48
N ASN A 93 -5.32 13.27 -7.58
CA ASN A 93 -5.60 12.45 -6.40
C ASN A 93 -4.30 12.02 -5.71
N ILE A 94 -4.37 11.90 -4.40
CA ILE A 94 -3.25 11.55 -3.52
C ILE A 94 -3.51 10.15 -2.97
N TRP A 95 -2.45 9.36 -2.84
CA TRP A 95 -2.46 8.07 -2.18
C TRP A 95 -1.22 7.89 -1.28
N PRO A 96 -1.36 7.34 -0.07
CA PRO A 96 -0.22 6.85 0.69
C PRO A 96 0.43 5.66 -0.04
N ASN A 97 1.71 5.46 0.17
CA ASN A 97 2.44 4.33 -0.40
C ASN A 97 3.41 3.71 0.60
N VAL A 98 3.77 2.45 0.36
CA VAL A 98 4.71 1.71 1.21
C VAL A 98 5.44 0.63 0.41
N SER A 99 6.72 0.42 0.69
CA SER A 99 7.45 -0.69 0.10
C SER A 99 6.98 -2.02 0.67
N ILE A 100 6.89 -3.06 -0.16
CA ILE A 100 6.59 -4.43 0.27
C ILE A 100 7.51 -4.92 1.40
N HIS A 101 8.78 -4.48 1.42
CA HIS A 101 9.71 -4.82 2.49
C HIS A 101 9.34 -4.14 3.81
N ASP A 102 8.96 -2.86 3.78
CA ASP A 102 8.53 -2.14 4.99
C ASP A 102 7.22 -2.72 5.54
N VAL A 103 6.33 -3.21 4.68
CA VAL A 103 5.13 -3.97 5.09
C VAL A 103 5.53 -5.26 5.81
N ALA A 104 6.43 -6.05 5.24
CA ALA A 104 6.89 -7.30 5.86
C ALA A 104 7.53 -7.06 7.25
N GLU A 105 8.33 -6.00 7.39
CA GLU A 105 8.91 -5.60 8.68
C GLU A 105 7.84 -5.25 9.73
N LEU A 106 6.70 -4.66 9.33
CA LEU A 106 5.59 -4.40 10.25
C LEU A 106 4.89 -5.70 10.69
N TYR A 107 4.67 -6.63 9.75
CA TYR A 107 4.14 -7.96 10.08
C TYR A 107 5.03 -8.68 11.09
N ILE A 108 6.35 -8.73 10.84
CA ILE A 108 7.33 -9.35 11.73
C ILE A 108 7.28 -8.66 13.11
N LEU A 109 7.29 -7.33 13.14
CA LEU A 109 7.23 -6.58 14.41
C LEU A 109 5.98 -6.92 15.24
N ILE A 110 4.81 -6.98 14.60
CA ILE A 110 3.56 -7.31 15.28
C ILE A 110 3.58 -8.76 15.76
N ILE A 111 3.99 -9.71 14.91
CA ILE A 111 4.09 -11.14 15.28
C ILE A 111 5.04 -11.33 16.45
N ASP A 112 6.22 -10.72 16.41
CA ASP A 112 7.22 -10.77 17.49
C ASP A 112 6.70 -10.17 18.80
N SER A 113 5.79 -9.19 18.71
CA SER A 113 5.16 -8.56 19.87
C SER A 113 4.02 -9.43 20.45
N ILE A 114 3.39 -10.29 19.64
CA ILE A 114 2.37 -11.25 20.08
C ILE A 114 3.01 -12.50 20.67
N ILE A 115 4.05 -13.03 20.01
CA ILE A 115 4.73 -14.27 20.34
C ILE A 115 6.21 -13.93 20.61
N PRO A 116 6.56 -13.55 21.85
CA PRO A 116 7.93 -13.28 22.20
C PRO A 116 8.79 -14.52 21.96
N HIS A 117 9.95 -14.35 21.32
CA HIS A 117 10.92 -15.42 21.15
C HIS A 117 12.27 -15.01 21.73
N ALA A 118 12.95 -15.97 22.37
CA ALA A 118 14.38 -15.85 22.58
C ALA A 118 15.06 -15.88 21.20
N GLY A 119 16.19 -15.19 21.03
CA GLY A 119 16.90 -15.22 19.75
C GLY A 119 17.21 -16.65 19.35
N ASP A 120 17.10 -16.94 18.06
CA ASP A 120 17.23 -18.30 17.54
C ASP A 120 18.56 -18.52 16.81
N GLU A 121 18.79 -19.77 16.40
CA GLU A 121 19.98 -20.20 15.66
C GLU A 121 20.13 -19.52 14.28
N HIS A 122 19.05 -18.90 13.78
CA HIS A 122 19.03 -18.14 12.53
C HIS A 122 19.38 -16.66 12.74
N GLY A 123 19.69 -16.25 13.97
CA GLY A 123 20.10 -14.89 14.29
C GLY A 123 18.95 -13.90 14.39
N HIS A 124 17.70 -14.37 14.54
CA HIS A 124 16.59 -13.48 14.87
C HIS A 124 16.86 -12.83 16.23
N ARG A 125 16.63 -11.52 16.31
CA ARG A 125 16.90 -10.78 17.54
C ARG A 125 15.92 -11.26 18.62
N PRO A 126 16.41 -11.65 19.82
CA PRO A 126 15.52 -11.91 20.95
C PRO A 126 14.60 -10.71 21.14
N ARG A 127 13.30 -10.92 21.13
CA ARG A 127 12.32 -9.87 21.39
C ARG A 127 11.37 -10.34 22.48
N THR A 128 11.60 -9.82 23.68
CA THR A 128 10.61 -9.81 24.74
C THR A 128 9.54 -8.78 24.39
N ALA A 129 8.26 -9.15 24.49
CA ALA A 129 7.16 -8.17 24.45
C ALA A 129 7.34 -7.23 25.65
N LEU A 130 7.96 -6.09 25.43
CA LEU A 130 7.95 -5.00 26.39
C LEU A 130 6.57 -4.33 26.32
N PRO A 131 5.94 -4.01 27.46
CA PRO A 131 4.70 -3.25 27.46
C PRO A 131 4.88 -1.97 26.65
N ASN A 132 4.14 -1.84 25.55
CA ASN A 132 4.06 -0.63 24.76
C ASN A 132 2.60 -0.16 24.78
N ALA A 133 2.37 1.07 25.26
CA ALA A 133 1.03 1.62 25.43
C ALA A 133 0.22 1.75 24.11
N HIS A 134 0.91 1.71 22.96
CA HIS A 134 0.28 1.78 21.64
C HIS A 134 0.14 0.42 20.97
N PHE A 135 0.70 -0.65 21.56
CA PHE A 135 0.52 -2.01 21.08
C PHE A 135 -0.74 -2.62 21.69
N GLY A 136 -1.83 -2.61 20.92
CA GLY A 136 -3.14 -3.13 21.30
C GLY A 136 -3.71 -4.11 20.26
N HIS A 137 -4.87 -4.67 20.58
CA HIS A 137 -5.66 -5.52 19.69
C HIS A 137 -7.11 -4.99 19.61
N GLY A 138 -7.95 -5.58 18.76
CA GLY A 138 -9.34 -5.14 18.63
C GLY A 138 -9.42 -3.75 18.01
N ALA A 139 -10.16 -2.84 18.66
CA ALA A 139 -10.28 -1.45 18.23
C ALA A 139 -8.93 -0.70 18.26
N GLU A 140 -7.99 -1.14 19.11
CA GLU A 140 -6.61 -0.62 19.18
C GLU A 140 -5.64 -1.43 18.30
N GLY A 141 -6.14 -2.45 17.60
CA GLY A 141 -5.39 -3.39 16.77
C GLY A 141 -5.29 -3.02 15.30
N TYR A 142 -5.72 -1.82 14.91
CA TYR A 142 -5.53 -1.30 13.55
C TYR A 142 -4.13 -0.69 13.43
N TYR A 143 -3.33 -1.17 12.48
CA TYR A 143 -1.99 -0.66 12.19
C TYR A 143 -1.90 -0.25 10.73
N PHE A 144 -1.79 1.05 10.47
CA PHE A 144 -1.58 1.52 9.11
C PHE A 144 -0.13 1.27 8.69
N CYS A 145 0.07 1.11 7.39
CA CYS A 145 1.40 0.92 6.82
C CYS A 145 1.59 1.85 5.62
N GLU A 146 2.24 2.98 5.87
CA GLU A 146 2.58 4.01 4.88
C GLU A 146 3.94 4.64 5.20
N ASN A 147 4.65 5.11 4.17
CA ASN A 147 5.86 5.91 4.34
C ASN A 147 5.99 6.98 3.25
N GLY A 148 4.92 7.75 3.08
CA GLY A 148 4.85 8.85 2.12
C GLY A 148 3.59 8.81 1.27
N GLU A 149 3.39 9.89 0.52
CA GLU A 149 2.25 10.08 -0.37
C GLU A 149 2.74 10.36 -1.80
N HIS A 150 1.93 10.03 -2.79
CA HIS A 150 2.18 10.34 -4.20
C HIS A 150 0.89 10.84 -4.87
N THR A 151 1.05 11.59 -5.95
CA THR A 151 -0.05 11.87 -6.87
C THR A 151 -0.05 10.84 -7.99
N LEU A 152 -1.22 10.50 -8.53
CA LEU A 152 -1.27 9.63 -9.70
C LEU A 152 -0.57 10.27 -10.91
N TYR A 153 -0.60 11.61 -11.00
CA TYR A 153 0.17 12.34 -12.01
C TYR A 153 1.68 12.05 -11.92
N SER A 154 2.26 12.05 -10.72
CA SER A 154 3.70 11.76 -10.54
C SER A 154 4.08 10.35 -11.01
N VAL A 155 3.18 9.37 -10.82
CA VAL A 155 3.36 8.01 -11.32
C VAL A 155 3.28 7.99 -12.85
N GLY A 156 2.27 8.64 -13.44
CA GLY A 156 2.13 8.76 -14.89
C GLY A 156 3.31 9.46 -15.55
N GLU A 157 3.87 10.50 -14.92
CA GLU A 157 5.03 11.23 -15.41
C GLU A 157 6.27 10.34 -15.45
N GLU A 158 6.51 9.54 -14.41
CA GLU A 158 7.63 8.61 -14.36
C GLU A 158 7.47 7.46 -15.36
N ILE A 159 6.25 6.91 -15.51
CA ILE A 159 5.94 5.94 -16.58
C ILE A 159 6.27 6.53 -17.95
N GLY A 160 5.87 7.77 -18.21
CA GLY A 160 6.13 8.46 -19.47
C GLY A 160 7.62 8.66 -19.75
N LYS A 161 8.41 9.02 -18.72
CA LYS A 161 9.88 9.12 -18.82
C LYS A 161 10.50 7.78 -19.19
N VAL A 162 10.09 6.68 -18.54
CA VAL A 162 10.60 5.34 -18.84
C VAL A 162 10.19 4.90 -20.25
N MET A 163 8.94 5.15 -20.66
CA MET A 163 8.47 4.87 -22.03
C MET A 163 9.28 5.62 -23.09
N LEU A 164 9.57 6.90 -22.86
CA LEU A 164 10.38 7.72 -23.77
C LEU A 164 11.81 7.17 -23.87
N ALA A 165 12.43 6.83 -22.73
CA ALA A 165 13.75 6.23 -22.68
C ALA A 165 13.84 4.88 -23.42
N HIS A 166 12.73 4.13 -23.48
CA HIS A 166 12.62 2.88 -24.24
C HIS A 166 12.15 3.06 -25.69
N GLY A 167 12.01 4.29 -26.19
CA GLY A 167 11.52 4.58 -27.53
C GLY A 167 10.07 4.13 -27.78
N LYS A 168 9.29 3.90 -26.72
CA LYS A 168 7.89 3.45 -26.79
C LYS A 168 6.90 4.60 -26.95
N THR A 169 7.36 5.84 -26.77
CA THR A 169 6.58 7.05 -27.03
C THR A 169 7.51 8.19 -27.46
N LYS A 170 6.94 9.24 -28.07
CA LYS A 170 7.65 10.48 -28.44
C LYS A 170 7.45 11.61 -27.44
N ASP A 171 6.50 11.45 -26.51
CA ASP A 171 6.13 12.46 -25.52
C ASP A 171 5.91 11.77 -24.17
N ALA A 172 6.72 12.15 -23.18
CA ALA A 172 6.65 11.60 -21.83
C ALA A 172 5.47 12.15 -21.01
N THR A 173 4.74 13.14 -21.51
CA THR A 173 3.68 13.80 -20.75
C THR A 173 2.45 12.89 -20.63
N PRO A 174 2.05 12.49 -19.41
CA PRO A 174 0.88 11.63 -19.23
C PRO A 174 -0.41 12.37 -19.60
N THR A 175 -1.37 11.64 -20.15
CA THR A 175 -2.71 12.18 -20.45
C THR A 175 -3.79 11.42 -19.70
N PRO A 176 -4.94 12.06 -19.40
CA PRO A 176 -6.11 11.35 -18.93
C PRO A 176 -6.45 10.15 -19.83
N PHE A 177 -6.90 9.06 -19.25
CA PHE A 177 -7.67 8.07 -20.00
C PHE A 177 -8.98 8.68 -20.45
N THR A 178 -9.34 8.46 -21.72
CA THR A 178 -10.68 8.74 -22.22
C THR A 178 -11.71 7.83 -21.55
N GLU A 179 -12.99 8.18 -21.67
CA GLU A 179 -14.07 7.32 -21.17
C GLU A 179 -14.04 5.91 -21.77
N GLN A 180 -13.74 5.81 -23.07
CA GLN A 180 -13.60 4.52 -23.76
C GLN A 180 -12.42 3.71 -23.22
N GLU A 181 -11.29 4.36 -22.94
CA GLU A 181 -10.12 3.71 -22.33
C GLU A 181 -10.41 3.28 -20.88
N CYS A 182 -11.13 4.09 -20.11
CA CYS A 182 -11.59 3.71 -18.78
C CYS A 182 -12.51 2.49 -18.83
N GLN A 183 -13.47 2.45 -19.75
CA GLN A 183 -14.37 1.30 -19.92
C GLN A 183 -13.61 0.05 -20.38
N LYS A 184 -12.58 0.21 -21.23
CA LYS A 184 -11.75 -0.89 -21.73
C LYS A 184 -10.85 -1.47 -20.63
N TYR A 185 -10.08 -0.61 -19.94
CA TYR A 185 -9.03 -1.03 -19.02
C TYR A 185 -9.52 -1.24 -17.58
N PHE A 186 -10.60 -0.55 -17.21
CA PHE A 186 -11.16 -0.55 -15.85
C PHE A 186 -12.70 -0.72 -15.88
N PRO A 187 -13.24 -1.78 -16.52
CA PRO A 187 -14.67 -1.93 -16.76
C PRO A 187 -15.53 -1.97 -15.48
N ASN A 188 -14.91 -2.34 -14.35
CA ASN A 188 -15.57 -2.40 -13.03
C ASN A 188 -15.14 -1.24 -12.11
N GLY A 189 -14.58 -0.16 -12.69
CA GLY A 189 -13.95 0.91 -11.94
C GLY A 189 -12.54 0.56 -11.45
N THR A 190 -11.89 1.55 -10.83
CA THR A 190 -10.51 1.40 -10.32
C THR A 190 -10.24 2.33 -9.14
N SER A 191 -9.51 1.85 -8.15
CA SER A 191 -9.04 2.67 -7.03
C SER A 191 -8.04 3.76 -7.47
N LEU A 192 -7.42 3.61 -8.64
CA LEU A 192 -6.59 4.65 -9.26
C LEU A 192 -7.37 5.95 -9.48
N GLY A 193 -8.70 5.86 -9.64
CA GLY A 193 -9.61 7.00 -9.75
C GLY A 193 -10.15 7.54 -8.42
N SER A 194 -9.50 7.25 -7.29
CA SER A 194 -9.96 7.67 -5.96
C SER A 194 -8.83 8.30 -5.15
N ASN A 195 -9.11 8.73 -3.91
CA ASN A 195 -8.17 9.41 -3.04
C ASN A 195 -8.14 8.74 -1.67
N SER A 196 -6.95 8.66 -1.07
CA SER A 196 -6.75 8.15 0.29
C SER A 196 -5.58 8.87 0.93
N ARG A 197 -5.65 9.10 2.24
CA ARG A 197 -4.55 9.68 3.04
C ARG A 197 -4.62 9.13 4.46
N CYS A 198 -3.50 8.63 4.95
CA CYS A 198 -3.41 8.11 6.31
C CYS A 198 -2.02 8.32 6.93
N ARG A 199 -1.91 8.18 8.24
CA ARG A 199 -0.67 8.24 9.02
C ARG A 199 -0.58 7.00 9.90
N ALA A 200 0.52 6.28 9.74
CA ALA A 200 0.86 5.12 10.54
C ALA A 200 1.50 5.53 11.88
N ASP A 201 0.76 6.28 12.68
CA ASP A 201 1.23 6.84 13.95
C ASP A 201 1.40 5.73 15.00
N ARG A 202 0.45 4.80 15.09
CA ARG A 202 0.50 3.64 16.00
C ARG A 202 1.62 2.70 15.61
N ALA A 203 1.74 2.35 14.32
CA ALA A 203 2.83 1.48 13.86
C ALA A 203 4.21 2.07 14.22
N ARG A 204 4.41 3.38 14.01
CA ARG A 204 5.67 4.05 14.40
C ARG A 204 5.85 4.09 15.92
N ALA A 205 4.79 4.30 16.69
CA ALA A 205 4.85 4.30 18.16
C ALA A 205 5.23 2.94 18.77
N ILE A 206 4.97 1.83 18.07
CA ILE A 206 5.44 0.49 18.46
C ILE A 206 6.85 0.16 17.96
N GLY A 207 7.53 1.11 17.31
CA GLY A 207 8.92 0.98 16.88
C GLY A 207 9.10 0.56 15.41
N TRP A 208 8.04 0.56 14.60
CA TRP A 208 8.16 0.37 13.15
C TRP A 208 8.91 1.55 12.53
N LYS A 209 9.95 1.25 11.74
CA LYS A 209 10.85 2.24 11.13
C LYS A 209 10.96 1.98 9.63
N PRO A 210 9.96 2.39 8.83
CA PRO A 210 10.00 2.20 7.39
C PRO A 210 11.15 3.01 6.77
N LYS A 211 11.77 2.46 5.73
CA LYS A 211 13.00 3.02 5.16
C LYS A 211 12.80 3.60 3.77
N LYS A 212 11.86 3.06 3.00
CA LYS A 212 11.70 3.41 1.58
C LYS A 212 10.70 4.53 1.40
N THR A 213 11.05 5.51 0.57
CA THR A 213 10.29 6.75 0.38
C THR A 213 9.50 6.76 -0.93
N THR A 214 8.62 7.75 -1.12
CA THR A 214 7.98 7.99 -2.44
C THR A 214 8.99 8.15 -3.57
N LYS A 215 10.18 8.73 -3.30
CA LYS A 215 11.22 8.84 -4.34
C LYS A 215 11.71 7.47 -4.78
N ASP A 216 11.93 6.56 -3.84
CA ASP A 216 12.32 5.18 -4.13
C ASP A 216 11.21 4.45 -4.91
N MET A 217 9.94 4.69 -4.55
CA MET A 217 8.78 4.17 -5.28
C MET A 217 8.81 4.59 -6.75
N LEU A 218 8.93 5.88 -7.04
CA LEU A 218 8.94 6.39 -8.41
C LEU A 218 10.12 5.79 -9.19
N LEU A 219 11.33 5.79 -8.62
CA LEU A 219 12.50 5.18 -9.25
C LEU A 219 12.35 3.67 -9.50
N SER A 220 11.49 2.99 -8.74
CA SER A 220 11.24 1.56 -8.91
C SER A 220 10.34 1.23 -10.12
N ILE A 221 9.58 2.21 -10.65
CA ILE A 221 8.61 2.01 -11.74
C ILE A 221 9.24 1.35 -12.97
N LYS A 222 10.49 1.68 -13.29
CA LYS A 222 11.23 1.06 -14.41
C LYS A 222 11.31 -0.46 -14.33
N HIS A 223 11.26 -1.05 -13.12
CA HIS A 223 11.32 -2.49 -12.92
C HIS A 223 9.97 -3.20 -13.21
N GLU A 224 8.89 -2.43 -13.38
CA GLU A 224 7.58 -2.94 -13.74
C GLU A 224 7.39 -3.06 -15.26
N PHE A 225 8.27 -2.46 -16.05
CA PHE A 225 8.31 -2.63 -17.50
C PHE A 225 8.83 -4.03 -17.84
N ARG A 226 7.93 -4.88 -18.32
CA ARG A 226 8.30 -6.18 -18.87
C ARG A 226 8.87 -5.99 -20.27
N HIS A 227 9.98 -6.67 -20.56
CA HIS A 227 10.58 -6.73 -21.89
C HIS A 227 9.81 -7.68 -22.80
#